data_AF-X0X786-F1
#
_entry.id   AF-X0X786-F1
#
_cell.length_a   1.000
_cell.length_b   1.000
_cell.length_c   1.000
_cell.angle_alpha   90.00
_cell.angle_beta   90.00
_cell.angle_gamma   90.00
#
_symmetry.space_group_name_H-M   'P 1'
#
loop_
_entity.id
_entity.type
_entity.pdbx_description
1 polymer ?
#
loop_
_entity_poly.entity_id
_entity_poly.type
_entity_poly.pdbx_seq_one_letter_code
_entity_poly.pdbx_strand_id
1 'polypeptide(L)'
;MGEGMANVHSRYENGQLIFWEAGQRQRIVDAIGPNVVKYINDFGGDQGIENWIETAVSAGSGTSSMMSRAETGGIIRLDAAGNDNDGYQIQKLAGFVATDNDPIYFGCRWEFSGAAATAIDVIIGLASEDTSAIAGLTDGIYFCMRDGAAT
;
A
#
# COMPACT_ATOMS: atom_id res chain seq x y z
N MET A 1 -0.83 22.36 -26.09
CA MET A 1 -0.63 21.13 -25.30
C MET A 1 0.86 21.00 -25.09
N GLY A 2 1.38 21.35 -23.91
CA GLY A 2 2.78 21.05 -23.60
C GLY A 2 2.87 19.56 -23.34
N GLU A 3 3.62 18.83 -24.17
CA GLU A 3 3.97 17.44 -23.87
C GLU A 3 4.78 17.44 -22.57
N GLY A 4 4.14 17.06 -21.47
CA GLY A 4 4.83 16.81 -20.22
C GLY A 4 5.71 15.58 -20.41
N MET A 5 6.98 15.79 -20.79
CA MET A 5 7.96 14.72 -20.75
C MET A 5 7.97 14.15 -19.33
N ALA A 6 7.89 12.82 -19.23
CA ALA A 6 8.01 12.15 -17.94
C ALA A 6 9.34 12.56 -17.30
N ASN A 7 9.28 13.20 -16.13
CA ASN A 7 10.45 13.70 -15.42
C ASN A 7 11.11 12.54 -14.66
N VAL A 8 11.62 11.56 -15.41
CA VAL A 8 12.18 10.30 -14.88
C VAL A 8 13.62 10.17 -15.34
N HIS A 9 14.51 9.86 -14.40
CA HIS A 9 15.93 9.61 -14.64
C HIS A 9 16.26 8.14 -14.41
N SER A 10 17.41 7.67 -14.92
CA SER A 10 17.87 6.29 -14.75
C SER A 10 19.34 6.16 -14.32
N ARG A 11 19.67 5.07 -13.62
CA ARG A 11 20.98 4.77 -13.02
C ARG A 11 21.12 3.27 -12.84
N TYR A 12 22.38 2.83 -12.74
CA TYR A 12 22.68 1.51 -12.26
C TYR A 12 22.92 1.52 -10.76
N GLU A 13 22.32 0.57 -10.06
CA GLU A 13 22.52 0.32 -8.63
C GLU A 13 22.54 -1.19 -8.42
N ASN A 14 23.57 -1.72 -7.78
CA ASN A 14 23.81 -3.16 -7.64
C ASN A 14 23.70 -3.95 -8.97
N GLY A 15 24.12 -3.32 -10.08
CA GLY A 15 24.05 -3.91 -11.42
C GLY A 15 22.65 -3.92 -12.06
N GLN A 16 21.63 -3.37 -11.40
CA GLN A 16 20.26 -3.27 -11.90
C GLN A 16 19.96 -1.85 -12.40
N LEU A 17 19.12 -1.71 -13.40
CA LEU A 17 18.67 -0.41 -13.90
C LEU A 17 17.50 0.09 -13.05
N ILE A 18 17.65 1.26 -12.42
CA ILE A 18 16.64 1.90 -11.59
C ILE A 18 16.17 3.20 -12.23
N PHE A 19 14.86 3.42 -12.20
CA PHE A 19 14.20 4.67 -12.60
C PHE A 19 13.69 5.42 -11.36
N TRP A 20 13.85 6.75 -11.34
CA TRP A 20 13.33 7.60 -10.25
C TRP A 20 12.79 8.93 -10.77
N GLU A 21 11.95 9.59 -9.97
CA GLU A 21 11.45 10.93 -10.27
C GLU A 21 12.56 11.99 -10.16
N ALA A 22 12.76 12.80 -11.20
CA ALA A 22 13.79 13.82 -11.19
C ALA A 22 13.60 14.82 -10.05
N GLY A 23 14.70 15.17 -9.38
CA GLY A 23 14.68 15.97 -8.16
C GLY A 23 14.41 15.18 -6.87
N GLN A 24 13.91 13.94 -6.97
CA GLN A 24 13.63 13.07 -5.82
C GLN A 24 14.32 11.71 -6.01
N ARG A 25 15.65 11.67 -5.79
CA ARG A 25 16.49 10.48 -6.04
C ARG A 25 16.04 9.23 -5.28
N GLN A 26 15.42 9.44 -4.12
CA GLN A 26 14.86 8.41 -3.24
C GLN A 26 13.51 7.86 -3.71
N ARG A 27 12.80 8.54 -4.62
CA ARG A 27 11.52 8.08 -5.15
C ARG A 27 11.73 7.19 -6.38
N ILE A 28 12.06 5.94 -6.12
CA ILE A 28 12.14 4.91 -7.16
C ILE A 28 10.74 4.69 -7.74
N VAL A 29 10.62 4.77 -9.07
CA VAL A 29 9.38 4.50 -9.79
C VAL A 29 9.38 3.11 -10.40
N ASP A 30 10.56 2.61 -10.78
CA ASP A 30 10.71 1.24 -11.27
C ASP A 30 12.16 0.74 -11.21
N ALA A 31 12.33 -0.59 -11.28
CA ALA A 31 13.62 -1.25 -11.40
C ALA A 31 13.55 -2.42 -12.38
N ILE A 32 14.62 -2.62 -13.17
CA ILE A 32 14.75 -3.66 -14.19
C ILE A 32 16.11 -4.33 -14.06
N GLY A 33 16.12 -5.65 -14.01
CA GLY A 33 17.33 -6.46 -14.06
C GLY A 33 17.10 -7.88 -13.52
N PRO A 34 18.05 -8.80 -13.74
CA PRO A 34 17.89 -10.22 -13.42
C PRO A 34 17.71 -10.50 -11.94
N ASN A 35 18.14 -9.60 -11.05
CA ASN A 35 18.06 -9.77 -9.59
C ASN A 35 17.00 -8.86 -8.95
N VAL A 36 16.18 -8.17 -9.76
CA VAL A 36 15.08 -7.34 -9.24
C VAL A 36 13.93 -8.25 -8.85
N VAL A 37 13.67 -8.37 -7.54
CA VAL A 37 12.48 -9.04 -7.01
C VAL A 37 11.39 -7.99 -6.81
N LYS A 38 10.25 -8.17 -7.47
CA LYS A 38 9.15 -7.19 -7.46
C LYS A 38 7.81 -7.88 -7.46
N TYR A 39 6.90 -7.35 -6.66
CA TYR A 39 5.49 -7.71 -6.67
C TYR A 39 4.68 -6.50 -7.11
N ILE A 40 3.81 -6.69 -8.11
CA ILE A 40 2.86 -5.69 -8.57
C ILE A 40 1.49 -6.37 -8.56
N ASN A 41 0.51 -5.72 -7.93
CA ASN A 41 -0.87 -6.13 -8.00
C ASN A 41 -1.72 -4.90 -8.34
N ASP A 42 -2.48 -5.01 -9.42
CA ASP A 42 -3.43 -4.00 -9.86
C ASP A 42 -4.87 -4.32 -9.44
N PHE A 43 -5.10 -5.46 -8.79
CA PHE A 43 -6.42 -5.95 -8.39
C PHE A 43 -7.44 -6.04 -9.56
N GLY A 44 -6.94 -6.18 -10.79
CA GLY A 44 -7.76 -6.34 -11.99
C GLY A 44 -7.97 -7.82 -12.37
N GLY A 45 -9.13 -8.14 -12.95
CA GLY A 45 -9.43 -9.49 -13.46
C GLY A 45 -9.50 -10.57 -12.37
N ASP A 46 -9.00 -11.77 -12.68
CA ASP A 46 -8.95 -12.93 -11.77
C ASP A 46 -7.72 -12.91 -10.84
N GLN A 47 -7.03 -11.77 -10.70
CA GLN A 47 -5.96 -11.60 -9.71
C GLN A 47 -6.60 -11.51 -8.32
N GLY A 48 -7.00 -12.67 -7.83
CA GLY A 48 -7.79 -12.83 -6.61
C GLY A 48 -7.02 -12.38 -5.38
N ILE A 49 -7.79 -11.99 -4.36
CA ILE A 49 -7.29 -11.71 -3.03
C ILE A 49 -6.85 -12.99 -2.27
N GLU A 50 -6.93 -14.15 -2.91
CA GLU A 50 -6.69 -15.48 -2.32
C GLU A 50 -5.32 -15.63 -1.63
N ASN A 51 -4.35 -14.78 -1.96
CA ASN A 51 -3.04 -14.76 -1.33
C ASN A 51 -2.82 -13.58 -0.36
N TRP A 52 -3.89 -12.96 0.13
CA TRP A 52 -3.86 -11.95 1.18
C TRP A 52 -4.64 -12.45 2.39
N ILE A 53 -4.17 -12.05 3.56
CA ILE A 53 -4.89 -12.16 4.82
C ILE A 53 -5.75 -10.91 4.95
N GLU A 54 -7.03 -11.12 5.23
CA GLU A 54 -8.01 -10.09 5.50
C GLU A 54 -8.26 -10.02 7.01
N THR A 55 -8.32 -8.82 7.58
CA THR A 55 -8.72 -8.64 8.97
C THR A 55 -9.68 -7.47 9.08
N ALA A 56 -10.90 -7.76 9.54
CA ALA A 56 -11.85 -6.74 9.93
C ALA A 56 -11.51 -6.27 11.36
N VAL A 57 -11.41 -4.96 11.53
CA VAL A 57 -11.30 -4.30 12.84
C VAL A 57 -12.70 -3.80 13.19
N SER A 58 -13.20 -4.24 14.35
CA SER A 58 -14.57 -3.97 14.80
C SER A 58 -14.56 -3.47 16.24
N ALA A 59 -15.06 -2.26 16.45
CA ALA A 59 -15.19 -1.60 17.75
C ALA A 59 -16.65 -1.53 18.25
N GLY A 60 -17.60 -2.05 17.48
CA GLY A 60 -19.01 -2.05 17.86
C GLY A 60 -19.91 -2.89 16.95
N SER A 61 -21.16 -2.45 16.76
CA SER A 61 -22.12 -3.10 15.88
C SER A 61 -21.86 -2.73 14.42
N GLY A 62 -21.79 -3.73 13.54
CA GLY A 62 -21.55 -3.54 12.12
C GLY A 62 -20.56 -4.57 11.59
N THR A 63 -20.23 -4.50 10.32
CA THR A 63 -19.21 -5.37 9.72
C THR A 63 -18.43 -4.55 8.71
N SER A 64 -17.18 -4.23 9.05
CA SER A 64 -16.21 -3.74 8.10
C SER A 64 -16.02 -4.79 7.01
N SER A 65 -15.90 -4.35 5.76
CA SER A 65 -15.89 -5.26 4.62
C SER A 65 -14.91 -4.80 3.57
N MET A 66 -14.53 -5.74 2.74
CA MET A 66 -13.80 -5.46 1.53
C MET A 66 -14.68 -5.79 0.33
N MET A 67 -14.68 -4.89 -0.64
CA MET A 67 -15.33 -5.08 -1.93
C MET A 67 -14.28 -5.01 -3.02
N SER A 68 -14.02 -6.15 -3.67
CA SER A 68 -13.29 -6.16 -4.94
C SER A 68 -14.21 -5.59 -6.02
N ARG A 69 -13.91 -4.40 -6.56
CA ARG A 69 -14.62 -3.91 -7.74
C ARG A 69 -13.93 -4.51 -8.96
N ALA A 70 -14.46 -5.62 -9.45
CA ALA A 70 -14.17 -6.13 -10.79
C ALA A 70 -14.73 -5.24 -11.92
N GLU A 71 -14.94 -3.95 -11.66
CA GLU A 71 -15.42 -2.99 -12.64
C GLU A 71 -14.20 -2.36 -13.31
N THR A 72 -13.76 -2.98 -14.42
CA THR A 72 -12.89 -2.42 -15.47
C THR A 72 -11.94 -1.31 -14.98
N GLY A 73 -11.00 -1.64 -14.08
CA GLY A 73 -10.16 -0.60 -13.47
C GLY A 73 -9.12 -1.03 -12.45
N GLY A 74 -9.28 -2.20 -11.82
CA GLY A 74 -8.29 -2.74 -10.89
C GLY A 74 -8.22 -1.98 -9.57
N ILE A 75 -9.25 -2.15 -8.74
CA ILE A 75 -9.38 -1.44 -7.45
C ILE A 75 -9.98 -2.36 -6.40
N ILE A 76 -9.39 -2.37 -5.21
CA ILE A 76 -10.03 -2.88 -3.99
C ILE A 76 -10.56 -1.69 -3.19
N ARG A 77 -11.80 -1.83 -2.74
CA ARG A 77 -12.42 -0.91 -1.79
C ARG A 77 -12.46 -1.55 -0.41
N LEU A 78 -11.99 -0.81 0.59
CA LEU A 78 -12.07 -1.16 2.00
C LEU A 78 -13.12 -0.25 2.65
N ASP A 79 -14.14 -0.85 3.27
CA ASP A 79 -15.22 -0.14 3.95
C ASP A 79 -15.14 -0.43 5.45
N ALA A 80 -14.95 0.61 6.24
CA ALA A 80 -15.12 0.54 7.69
C ALA A 80 -16.61 0.53 8.06
N ALA A 81 -16.96 -0.15 9.15
CA ALA A 81 -18.26 -0.01 9.78
C ALA A 81 -18.41 1.39 10.44
N GLY A 82 -19.57 1.64 11.05
CA GLY A 82 -19.98 3.00 11.44
C GLY A 82 -19.50 3.49 12.80
N ASN A 83 -18.81 2.66 13.59
CA ASN A 83 -18.30 3.05 14.90
C ASN A 83 -16.88 3.60 14.78
N ASP A 84 -16.50 4.40 15.77
CA ASP A 84 -15.12 4.84 15.92
C ASP A 84 -14.18 3.63 16.11
N ASN A 85 -13.00 3.66 15.49
CA ASN A 85 -12.04 2.55 15.41
C ASN A 85 -12.50 1.31 14.62
N ASP A 86 -13.62 1.36 13.88
CA ASP A 86 -13.91 0.35 12.87
C ASP A 86 -12.96 0.50 11.68
N GLY A 87 -12.53 -0.62 11.10
CA GLY A 87 -11.58 -0.60 9.99
C GLY A 87 -11.45 -1.92 9.27
N TYR A 88 -10.66 -1.91 8.20
CA TYR A 88 -10.33 -3.10 7.45
C TYR A 88 -8.88 -3.04 7.01
N GLN A 89 -8.19 -4.16 7.11
CA GLN A 89 -6.81 -4.29 6.68
C GLN A 89 -6.61 -5.55 5.84
N ILE A 90 -5.67 -5.47 4.90
CA ILE A 90 -5.25 -6.59 4.07
C ILE A 90 -3.72 -6.70 4.09
N GLN A 91 -3.19 -7.91 4.20
CA GLN A 91 -1.75 -8.18 4.21
C GLN A 91 -1.41 -9.33 3.27
N LYS A 92 -0.41 -9.15 2.39
CA LYS A 92 -0.02 -10.19 1.43
C LYS A 92 0.71 -11.34 2.12
N LEU A 93 0.28 -12.59 1.87
CA LEU A 93 1.01 -13.80 2.25
C LEU A 93 2.29 -13.92 1.42
N ALA A 94 3.42 -14.24 2.06
CA ALA A 94 4.79 -14.04 1.56
C ALA A 94 5.24 -12.57 1.68
N GLY A 95 5.84 -12.28 2.83
CA GLY A 95 6.36 -10.96 3.17
C GLY A 95 7.59 -10.56 2.36
N PHE A 96 8.00 -9.32 2.61
CA PHE A 96 9.29 -8.80 2.19
C PHE A 96 10.36 -9.23 3.20
N VAL A 97 11.62 -9.29 2.76
CA VAL A 97 12.77 -9.41 3.67
C VAL A 97 13.67 -8.24 3.37
N ALA A 98 13.97 -7.45 4.40
CA ALA A 98 15.00 -6.43 4.32
C ALA A 98 16.36 -7.07 4.59
N THR A 99 17.21 -7.09 3.57
CA THR A 99 18.58 -7.60 3.62
C THR A 99 19.56 -6.47 3.41
N ASP A 100 20.77 -6.62 3.98
CA ASP A 100 21.80 -5.60 3.89
C ASP A 100 22.12 -5.26 2.43
N ASN A 101 22.18 -3.96 2.14
CA ASN A 101 22.49 -3.37 0.82
C ASN A 101 21.45 -3.62 -0.29
N ASP A 102 20.27 -4.16 0.01
CA ASP A 102 19.20 -4.27 -0.97
C ASP A 102 18.32 -3.02 -0.96
N PRO A 103 18.26 -2.26 -2.08
CA PRO A 103 17.38 -1.10 -2.18
C PRO A 103 15.92 -1.55 -2.16
N ILE A 104 15.16 -1.07 -1.19
CA ILE A 104 13.74 -1.37 -1.06
C ILE A 104 12.92 -0.18 -1.56
N TYR A 105 11.88 -0.47 -2.34
CA TYR A 105 10.86 0.51 -2.70
C TYR A 105 9.48 -0.12 -2.63
N PHE A 106 8.50 0.68 -2.23
CA PHE A 106 7.10 0.30 -2.26
C PHE A 106 6.27 1.52 -2.64
N GLY A 107 5.06 1.26 -3.12
CA GLY A 107 4.10 2.30 -3.45
C GLY A 107 2.74 1.69 -3.68
N CYS A 108 1.71 2.50 -3.48
CA CYS A 108 0.35 2.17 -3.86
C CYS A 108 -0.30 3.42 -4.46
N ARG A 109 -1.37 3.21 -5.22
CA ARG A 109 -2.32 4.26 -5.57
C ARG A 109 -3.55 4.04 -4.72
N TRP A 110 -4.00 5.10 -4.07
CA TRP A 110 -5.12 5.03 -3.14
C TRP A 110 -5.87 6.35 -3.16
N GLU A 111 -7.15 6.31 -2.79
CA GLU A 111 -8.01 7.47 -2.66
C GLU A 111 -9.00 7.26 -1.51
N PHE A 112 -9.46 8.36 -0.92
CA PHE A 112 -10.60 8.32 -0.01
C PHE A 112 -11.90 8.46 -0.79
N SER A 113 -12.87 7.61 -0.49
CA SER A 113 -14.23 7.72 -1.00
C SER A 113 -15.18 7.92 0.17
N GLY A 114 -15.94 9.03 0.18
CA GLY A 114 -16.87 9.36 1.25
C GLY A 114 -16.63 10.75 1.87
N ALA A 115 -17.50 11.13 2.81
CA ALA A 115 -17.60 12.51 3.30
C ALA A 115 -16.62 12.88 4.43
N ALA A 116 -15.83 11.94 4.95
CA ALA A 116 -15.08 12.12 6.21
C ALA A 116 -13.57 11.87 6.09
N ALA A 117 -12.91 12.38 5.03
CA ALA A 117 -11.46 12.22 4.84
C ALA A 117 -10.59 12.75 6.00
N THR A 118 -11.15 13.53 6.92
CA THR A 118 -10.43 14.13 8.06
C THR A 118 -10.45 13.29 9.35
N ALA A 119 -11.18 12.17 9.36
CA ALA A 119 -11.36 11.30 10.54
C ALA A 119 -11.04 9.84 10.19
N ILE A 120 -9.92 9.63 9.48
CA ILE A 120 -9.50 8.30 9.02
C ILE A 120 -8.03 8.10 9.35
N ASP A 121 -7.75 6.95 9.96
CA ASP A 121 -6.42 6.39 10.09
C ASP A 121 -6.09 5.50 8.89
N VAL A 122 -4.91 5.70 8.30
CA VAL A 122 -4.43 4.91 7.16
C VAL A 122 -3.00 4.47 7.41
N ILE A 123 -2.70 3.22 7.10
CA ILE A 123 -1.33 2.69 7.07
C ILE A 123 -1.10 1.93 5.76
N ILE A 124 0.01 2.23 5.09
CA ILE A 124 0.39 1.59 3.82
C ILE A 124 1.90 1.38 3.81
N GLY A 125 2.32 0.12 3.66
CA GLY A 125 3.73 -0.19 3.46
C GLY A 125 4.06 -1.65 3.64
N LEU A 126 5.30 -1.88 4.04
CA LEU A 126 5.90 -3.17 4.28
C LEU A 126 5.94 -3.40 5.79
N ALA A 127 5.15 -4.33 6.30
CA ALA A 127 5.09 -4.63 7.73
C ALA A 127 5.03 -6.13 8.00
N SER A 128 5.41 -6.54 9.22
CA SER A 128 5.12 -7.88 9.72
C SER A 128 3.61 -8.18 9.70
N GLU A 129 3.25 -9.46 9.60
CA GLU A 129 1.85 -9.88 9.75
C GLU A 129 1.34 -9.46 11.14
N ASP A 130 0.20 -8.76 11.16
CA ASP A 130 -0.36 -8.15 12.37
C ASP A 130 -1.85 -7.91 12.16
N THR A 131 -2.69 -8.28 13.12
CA THR A 131 -4.16 -8.08 13.05
C THR A 131 -4.61 -6.70 13.48
N SER A 132 -3.70 -5.86 13.99
CA SER A 132 -3.93 -4.55 14.61
C SER A 132 -2.88 -3.53 14.15
N ALA A 133 -2.57 -3.48 12.86
CA ALA A 133 -1.47 -2.68 12.32
C ALA A 133 -1.56 -1.17 12.65
N ILE A 134 -2.77 -0.62 12.72
CA ILE A 134 -3.01 0.77 13.13
C ILE A 134 -2.84 0.94 14.65
N ALA A 135 -3.11 -0.05 15.49
CA ALA A 135 -2.90 0.09 16.93
C ALA A 135 -1.40 0.10 17.30
N GLY A 136 -0.58 -0.62 16.53
CA GLY A 136 0.87 -0.54 16.65
C GLY A 136 1.55 -1.74 16.02
N LEU A 137 2.31 -1.51 14.95
CA LEU A 137 3.18 -2.52 14.36
C LEU A 137 4.44 -2.73 15.19
N THR A 138 4.88 -3.98 15.29
CA THR A 138 6.20 -4.30 15.88
C THR A 138 7.33 -3.90 14.94
N ASP A 139 7.26 -4.32 13.67
CA ASP A 139 8.28 -4.07 12.65
C ASP A 139 7.66 -3.64 11.31
N GLY A 140 8.22 -2.60 10.68
CA GLY A 140 7.79 -2.19 9.34
C GLY A 140 8.41 -0.90 8.80
N ILE A 141 8.22 -0.69 7.49
CA ILE A 141 8.57 0.50 6.71
C ILE A 141 7.29 0.94 5.99
N TYR A 142 6.68 2.05 6.42
CA TYR A 142 5.36 2.45 5.93
C TYR A 142 5.13 3.96 5.98
N PHE A 143 4.09 4.40 5.26
CA PHE A 143 3.45 5.69 5.47
C PHE A 143 2.23 5.50 6.35
N CYS A 144 2.03 6.40 7.30
CA CYS A 144 0.87 6.41 8.17
C CYS A 144 0.26 7.82 8.23
N MET A 145 -1.05 7.87 8.08
CA MET A 145 -1.88 9.03 8.40
C MET A 145 -2.67 8.66 9.66
N ARG A 146 -2.68 9.59 10.62
CA ARG A 146 -3.54 9.52 11.80
C ARG A 146 -4.51 10.66 11.76
N ASP A 147 -5.73 10.42 12.21
CA ASP A 147 -6.61 11.53 12.52
C ASP A 147 -6.10 12.32 13.74
N GLY A 148 -6.62 13.54 13.91
CA GLY A 148 -6.22 14.44 14.97
C GLY A 148 -7.00 14.26 16.28
N ALA A 149 -7.90 13.27 16.37
CA ALA A 149 -8.69 13.04 17.55
C ALA A 149 -7.89 12.16 18.52
N ALA A 150 -7.50 12.75 19.65
CA ALA A 150 -6.76 12.03 20.66
C ALA A 150 -7.65 10.98 21.34
N THR A 151 -7.31 9.71 21.13
CA THR A 151 -7.50 8.54 22.03
C THR A 151 -8.90 8.27 22.58
#